data_AF-A0A7C1U325-F1
#
_entry.id   AF-A0A7C1U325-F1
#
_cell.length_a   1.000
_cell.length_b   1.000
_cell.length_c   1.000
_cell.angle_alpha   90.00
_cell.angle_beta   90.00
_cell.angle_gamma   90.00
#
_symmetry.space_group_name_H-M   'P 1'
#
loop_
_entity.id
_entity.type
_entity.pdbx_description
1 polymer ?
#
loop_
_entity_poly.entity_id
_entity_poly.type
_entity_poly.pdbx_seq_one_letter_code
_entity_poly.pdbx_strand_id
1 'polypeptide(L)'
;LEGEGLLLPGMPVVAPLTGLPCLWYRYRVERERRHTDHRGRTHTTWETVDSGVSEAIFALEDGTGRCVIDPDGAEVVPDAKDVWYGSSRRPVAGPGSSPGFFTAGRYRYTEERLLPGHLYAIGWFQSVRNADGDTRAELSALLRAWKRDPVRLHQRFDRDGDGQIDAREWEVARAEAEREVLEARARRAAEPATHLLGCPPDGRQPFILSATPQEDLSSRYRRRALLALGGMILALSALFGSLAVRGPF
;
A
#
# COMPACT_ATOMS: atom_id res chain seq x y z
N LEU A 1 -8.86 7.61 2.81
CA LEU A 1 -8.22 8.17 1.61
C LEU A 1 -8.70 7.38 0.42
N GLU A 2 -9.05 8.04 -0.67
CA GLU A 2 -9.47 7.41 -1.91
C GLU A 2 -8.79 8.15 -3.05
N GLY A 3 -8.16 7.42 -3.97
CA GLY A 3 -7.38 8.03 -5.03
C GLY A 3 -6.78 7.00 -5.97
N GLU A 4 -5.75 7.42 -6.70
CA GLU A 4 -4.99 6.57 -7.61
C GLU A 4 -3.72 6.05 -6.92
N GLY A 5 -3.61 4.73 -6.79
CA GLY A 5 -2.42 4.03 -6.33
C GLY A 5 -1.36 3.97 -7.43
N LEU A 6 -0.15 4.40 -7.09
CA LEU A 6 0.97 4.59 -8.02
C LEU A 6 2.24 3.95 -7.48
N LEU A 7 3.05 3.41 -8.38
CA LEU A 7 4.40 2.96 -8.06
C LEU A 7 5.29 4.16 -7.69
N LEU A 8 6.13 3.99 -6.68
CA LEU A 8 7.18 4.95 -6.41
C LEU A 8 8.30 4.84 -7.46
N PRO A 9 9.00 5.95 -7.79
CA PRO A 9 10.10 5.92 -8.74
C PRO A 9 11.23 5.01 -8.23
N GLY A 10 11.72 4.12 -9.10
CA GLY A 10 12.70 3.09 -8.75
C GLY A 10 12.43 1.78 -9.45
N MET A 11 12.74 0.65 -8.80
CA MET A 11 12.37 -0.66 -9.30
C MET A 11 10.93 -1.01 -8.89
N PRO A 12 10.06 -1.41 -9.84
CA PRO A 12 8.69 -1.79 -9.54
C PRO A 12 8.66 -3.06 -8.69
N VAL A 13 7.63 -3.20 -7.85
CA VAL A 13 7.36 -4.46 -7.15
C VAL A 13 6.85 -5.45 -8.18
N VAL A 14 7.48 -6.63 -8.25
CA VAL A 14 7.14 -7.67 -9.22
C VAL A 14 6.63 -8.90 -8.48
N ALA A 15 5.44 -9.36 -8.86
CA ALA A 15 4.83 -10.54 -8.28
C ALA A 15 5.64 -11.80 -8.63
N PRO A 16 6.06 -12.61 -7.64
CA PRO A 16 7.10 -13.62 -7.83
C PRO A 16 6.67 -14.85 -8.65
N LEU A 17 5.37 -15.14 -8.75
CA LEU A 17 4.87 -16.30 -9.48
C LEU A 17 4.51 -15.97 -10.94
N THR A 18 3.89 -14.81 -11.19
CA THR A 18 3.52 -14.38 -12.54
C THR A 18 4.55 -13.49 -13.22
N GLY A 19 5.44 -12.85 -12.46
CA GLY A 19 6.39 -11.87 -13.01
C GLY A 19 5.74 -10.53 -13.40
N LEU A 20 4.52 -10.26 -12.94
CA LEU A 20 3.78 -9.05 -13.29
C LEU A 20 4.08 -7.90 -12.30
N PRO A 21 4.28 -6.66 -12.78
CA PRO A 21 4.44 -5.50 -11.91
C PRO A 21 3.11 -5.16 -11.20
N CYS A 22 3.20 -4.78 -9.94
CA CYS A 22 2.06 -4.46 -9.08
C CYS A 22 2.46 -3.48 -7.96
N LEU A 23 1.50 -2.88 -7.25
CA LEU A 23 1.76 -2.11 -6.03
C LEU A 23 2.08 -3.01 -4.84
N TRP A 24 1.40 -4.15 -4.77
CA TRP A 24 1.50 -5.12 -3.69
C TRP A 24 1.16 -6.52 -4.22
N TYR A 25 1.73 -7.57 -3.62
CA TYR A 25 1.36 -8.94 -3.87
C TYR A 25 1.24 -9.77 -2.58
N ARG A 26 0.45 -10.85 -2.68
CA ARG A 26 0.46 -11.99 -1.77
C ARG A 26 0.37 -13.26 -2.58
N TYR A 27 1.24 -14.22 -2.30
CA TYR A 27 1.21 -15.51 -2.99
C TYR A 27 1.23 -16.68 -2.02
N ARG A 28 0.70 -17.79 -2.50
CA ARG A 28 0.71 -19.08 -1.82
C ARG A 28 0.95 -20.19 -2.84
N VAL A 29 1.90 -21.06 -2.55
CA VAL A 29 2.14 -22.31 -3.28
C VAL A 29 1.78 -23.47 -2.37
N GLU A 30 0.86 -24.30 -2.83
CA GLU A 30 0.38 -25.47 -2.09
C GLU A 30 0.69 -26.74 -2.88
N ARG A 31 0.99 -27.82 -2.16
CA ARG A 31 1.21 -29.15 -2.72
C ARG A 31 0.10 -30.10 -2.32
N GLU A 32 -0.37 -30.87 -3.29
CA GLU A 32 -1.32 -31.96 -3.10
C GLU A 32 -0.68 -33.09 -2.28
N ARG A 33 -1.34 -33.46 -1.18
CA ARG A 33 -1.01 -34.61 -0.33
C ARG A 33 -2.19 -35.58 -0.33
N ARG A 34 -1.93 -36.82 -0.74
CA ARG A 34 -2.91 -37.91 -0.64
C ARG A 34 -2.55 -38.79 0.53
N HIS A 35 -3.53 -39.05 1.37
CA HIS A 35 -3.42 -39.96 2.49
C HIS A 35 -4.57 -40.95 2.44
N THR A 36 -4.26 -42.23 2.61
CA THR A 36 -5.25 -43.29 2.65
C THR A 36 -5.49 -43.66 4.11
N ASP A 37 -6.74 -43.62 4.54
CA ASP A 37 -7.11 -44.00 5.90
C ASP A 37 -7.06 -45.53 6.10
N HIS A 38 -7.19 -45.96 7.35
CA HIS A 38 -7.26 -47.38 7.73
C HIS A 38 -8.49 -48.11 7.15
N ARG A 39 -9.45 -47.39 6.56
CA ARG A 39 -10.66 -47.92 5.89
C ARG A 39 -10.51 -47.95 4.37
N GLY A 40 -9.32 -47.67 3.83
CA GLY A 40 -9.02 -47.66 2.41
C GLY A 40 -9.51 -46.41 1.65
N ARG A 41 -10.02 -45.39 2.33
CA ARG A 41 -10.49 -44.14 1.71
C ARG A 41 -9.31 -43.20 1.50
N THR A 42 -9.19 -42.67 0.29
CA THR A 42 -8.13 -41.71 -0.04
C THR A 42 -8.67 -40.28 0.10
N HIS A 43 -7.99 -39.50 0.93
CA HIS A 43 -8.26 -38.10 1.16
C HIS A 43 -7.14 -37.25 0.55
N THR A 44 -7.53 -36.12 -0.04
CA THR A 44 -6.59 -35.17 -0.64
C THR A 44 -6.60 -33.88 0.16
N THR A 45 -5.44 -33.46 0.65
CA THR A 45 -5.22 -32.18 1.35
C THR A 45 -4.21 -31.34 0.58
N TRP A 46 -4.34 -30.02 0.72
CA TRP A 46 -3.39 -29.05 0.18
C TRP A 46 -2.54 -28.53 1.33
N GLU A 47 -1.23 -28.71 1.22
CA GLU A 47 -0.25 -28.25 2.20
C GLU A 47 0.48 -27.04 1.63
N THR A 48 0.47 -25.90 2.33
CA THR A 48 1.27 -24.73 1.93
C THR A 48 2.76 -25.06 2.04
N VAL A 49 3.46 -25.01 0.91
CA VAL A 49 4.91 -25.28 0.82
C VAL A 49 5.73 -24.00 0.59
N ASP A 50 5.07 -22.92 0.18
CA ASP A 50 5.68 -21.60 -0.01
C ASP A 50 4.63 -20.50 0.11
N SER A 51 5.01 -19.34 0.62
CA SER A 51 4.13 -18.17 0.67
C SER A 51 4.94 -16.91 0.92
N GLY A 52 4.41 -15.77 0.50
CA GLY A 52 5.00 -14.47 0.80
C GLY A 52 4.04 -13.33 0.53
N VAL A 53 4.38 -12.18 1.09
CA VAL A 53 3.66 -10.90 0.96
C VAL A 53 4.70 -9.82 0.69
N SER A 54 4.35 -8.81 -0.11
CA SER A 54 5.23 -7.66 -0.32
C SER A 54 5.15 -6.65 0.82
N GLU A 55 6.30 -6.15 1.26
CA GLU A 55 6.46 -5.07 2.25
C GLU A 55 6.79 -3.72 1.59
N ALA A 56 6.68 -3.67 0.26
CA ALA A 56 7.12 -2.51 -0.50
C ALA A 56 6.13 -1.35 -0.38
N ILE A 57 6.67 -0.16 -0.08
CA ILE A 57 5.92 1.08 -0.04
C ILE A 57 5.52 1.56 -1.44
N PHE A 58 4.37 2.22 -1.53
CA PHE A 58 3.89 2.81 -2.77
C PHE A 58 3.15 4.13 -2.49
N ALA A 59 2.69 4.85 -3.51
CA ALA A 59 2.00 6.14 -3.35
C ALA A 59 0.49 6.03 -3.63
N LEU A 60 -0.29 6.90 -3.02
CA LEU A 60 -1.68 7.19 -3.36
C LEU A 60 -1.83 8.69 -3.61
N GLU A 61 -2.46 9.05 -4.72
CA GLU A 61 -2.75 10.44 -5.09
C GLU A 61 -4.27 10.65 -5.20
N ASP A 62 -4.83 11.57 -4.41
CA ASP A 62 -6.28 11.83 -4.31
C ASP A 62 -6.71 13.14 -4.99
N GLY A 63 -5.83 13.72 -5.81
CA GLY A 63 -6.01 15.02 -6.44
C GLY A 63 -5.71 16.22 -5.54
N THR A 64 -5.65 16.04 -4.21
CA THR A 64 -5.25 17.10 -3.27
C THR A 64 -3.77 17.01 -2.90
N GLY A 65 -3.21 15.80 -2.92
CA GLY A 65 -1.81 15.57 -2.64
C GLY A 65 -1.41 14.12 -2.82
N ARG A 66 -0.18 13.82 -2.40
CA ARG A 66 0.41 12.49 -2.44
C ARG A 66 0.59 11.97 -1.02
N CYS A 67 0.16 10.74 -0.78
CA CYS A 67 0.39 10.01 0.46
C CYS A 67 1.21 8.74 0.16
N VAL A 68 2.26 8.49 0.94
CA VAL A 68 3.02 7.24 0.89
C VAL A 68 2.34 6.22 1.78
N ILE A 69 2.10 5.04 1.23
CA ILE A 69 1.46 3.91 1.92
C ILE A 69 2.53 2.88 2.25
N ASP A 70 2.59 2.51 3.52
CA ASP A 70 3.27 1.32 4.00
C ASP A 70 2.23 0.21 4.21
N PRO A 71 2.20 -0.84 3.36
CA PRO A 71 1.18 -1.88 3.44
C PRO A 71 1.38 -2.89 4.57
N ASP A 72 2.44 -2.76 5.37
CA ASP A 72 2.69 -3.71 6.46
C ASP A 72 1.54 -3.71 7.48
N GLY A 73 1.08 -4.91 7.84
CA GLY A 73 -0.07 -5.10 8.72
C GLY A 73 -1.43 -4.73 8.13
N ALA A 74 -1.52 -4.37 6.85
CA ALA A 74 -2.79 -4.05 6.20
C ALA A 74 -3.62 -5.31 5.89
N GLU A 75 -4.94 -5.21 6.10
CA GLU A 75 -5.90 -6.08 5.44
C GLU A 75 -6.08 -5.61 3.99
N VAL A 76 -5.58 -6.40 3.05
CA VAL A 76 -5.59 -6.04 1.63
C VAL A 76 -6.69 -6.79 0.87
N VAL A 77 -7.54 -6.02 0.19
CA VAL A 77 -8.55 -6.47 -0.78
C VAL A 77 -8.01 -6.24 -2.20
N PRO A 78 -7.45 -7.28 -2.85
CA PRO A 78 -6.81 -7.17 -4.16
C PRO A 78 -7.84 -7.03 -5.30
N ASP A 79 -7.44 -6.41 -6.42
CA ASP A 79 -8.21 -6.35 -7.67
C ASP A 79 -7.90 -7.52 -8.61
N ALA A 80 -6.70 -8.11 -8.50
CA ALA A 80 -6.28 -9.25 -9.30
C ALA A 80 -6.02 -10.48 -8.42
N LYS A 81 -6.59 -11.61 -8.83
CA LYS A 81 -6.35 -12.92 -8.21
C LYS A 81 -6.27 -14.01 -9.27
N ASP A 82 -5.11 -14.66 -9.32
CA ASP A 82 -4.85 -15.78 -10.21
C ASP A 82 -4.71 -17.07 -9.41
N VAL A 83 -5.35 -18.14 -9.90
CA VAL A 83 -5.20 -19.50 -9.36
C VAL A 83 -4.95 -20.47 -10.50
N TRP A 84 -3.85 -21.19 -10.45
CA TRP A 84 -3.49 -22.18 -11.47
C TRP A 84 -2.70 -23.35 -10.89
N TYR A 85 -2.48 -24.38 -11.71
CA TYR A 85 -1.88 -25.63 -11.27
C TYR A 85 -0.66 -25.98 -12.10
N GLY A 86 0.32 -26.62 -11.48
CA GLY A 86 1.55 -27.06 -12.13
C GLY A 86 2.22 -28.27 -11.48
N SER A 87 3.29 -28.74 -12.11
CA SER A 87 4.02 -29.95 -11.73
C SER A 87 5.23 -29.70 -10.82
N SER A 88 5.66 -28.44 -10.66
CA SER A 88 6.85 -28.02 -9.92
C SER A 88 6.49 -27.10 -8.75
N ARG A 89 7.46 -26.84 -7.85
CA ARG A 89 7.27 -25.86 -6.75
C ARG A 89 7.28 -24.41 -7.26
N ARG A 90 8.13 -24.09 -8.24
CA ARG A 90 8.13 -22.78 -8.92
C ARG A 90 7.44 -22.91 -10.27
N PRO A 91 6.48 -22.04 -10.62
CA PRO A 91 5.84 -22.08 -11.92
C PRO A 91 6.85 -21.70 -13.01
N VAL A 92 6.85 -22.45 -14.12
CA VAL A 92 7.63 -22.13 -15.32
C VAL A 92 6.85 -21.17 -16.22
N ALA A 93 5.53 -21.15 -16.09
CA ALA A 93 4.64 -20.28 -16.85
C ALA A 93 3.46 -19.81 -15.97
N GLY A 94 2.96 -18.61 -16.27
CA GLY A 94 1.85 -18.00 -15.55
C GLY A 94 0.48 -18.56 -15.95
N PRO A 95 -0.61 -17.98 -15.41
CA PRO A 95 -1.98 -18.34 -15.73
C PRO A 95 -2.23 -18.24 -17.24
N GLY A 96 -2.93 -19.22 -17.83
CA GLY A 96 -3.31 -19.18 -19.25
C GLY A 96 -2.20 -19.50 -20.27
N SER A 97 -0.96 -19.74 -19.82
CA SER A 97 0.18 -20.07 -20.69
C SER A 97 0.16 -21.49 -21.26
N SER A 98 -0.82 -22.31 -20.87
CA SER A 98 -0.96 -23.70 -21.31
C SER A 98 -1.87 -23.76 -22.55
N PRO A 99 -1.36 -24.11 -23.75
CA PRO A 99 -2.20 -24.32 -24.92
C PRO A 99 -2.97 -25.65 -24.77
N GLY A 100 -4.17 -25.58 -24.19
CA GLY A 100 -5.09 -26.71 -24.10
C GLY A 100 -4.72 -27.76 -23.04
N PHE A 101 -5.74 -28.45 -22.53
CA PHE A 101 -5.69 -29.51 -21.52
C PHE A 101 -5.39 -29.08 -20.07
N PHE A 102 -6.42 -29.25 -19.24
CA PHE A 102 -6.38 -29.50 -17.80
C PHE A 102 -4.97 -29.76 -17.23
N THR A 103 -4.28 -28.75 -16.72
CA THR A 103 -3.03 -29.00 -15.98
C THR A 103 -3.39 -29.56 -14.61
N ALA A 104 -3.61 -30.87 -14.56
CA ALA A 104 -3.65 -31.65 -13.32
C ALA A 104 -2.26 -31.67 -12.69
N GLY A 105 -1.88 -30.56 -12.06
CA GLY A 105 -0.63 -30.39 -11.35
C GLY A 105 -0.77 -30.75 -9.87
N ARG A 106 0.28 -31.35 -9.30
CA ARG A 106 0.34 -31.60 -7.84
C ARG A 106 0.60 -30.32 -7.04
N TYR A 107 0.80 -29.19 -7.70
CA TYR A 107 0.94 -27.89 -7.06
C TYR A 107 -0.19 -26.97 -7.49
N ARG A 108 -0.70 -26.20 -6.53
CA ARG A 108 -1.66 -25.12 -6.71
C ARG A 108 -0.96 -23.82 -6.35
N TYR A 109 -0.97 -22.88 -7.29
CA TYR A 109 -0.46 -21.53 -7.11
C TYR A 109 -1.64 -20.59 -6.95
N THR A 110 -1.56 -19.71 -5.96
CA THR A 110 -2.47 -18.59 -5.79
C THR A 110 -1.61 -17.33 -5.70
N GLU A 111 -1.89 -16.34 -6.54
CA GLU A 111 -1.24 -15.04 -6.48
C GLU A 111 -2.30 -13.94 -6.54
N GLU A 112 -2.27 -13.07 -5.55
CA GLU A 112 -3.14 -11.90 -5.38
C GLU A 112 -2.29 -10.65 -5.51
N ARG A 113 -2.80 -9.63 -6.20
CA ARG A 113 -2.06 -8.39 -6.48
C ARG A 113 -2.97 -7.18 -6.33
N LEU A 114 -2.40 -6.07 -5.84
CA LEU A 114 -2.94 -4.73 -6.05
C LEU A 114 -2.26 -4.13 -7.28
N LEU A 115 -3.01 -3.83 -8.33
CA LEU A 115 -2.49 -3.14 -9.51
C LEU A 115 -2.52 -1.61 -9.33
N PRO A 116 -1.68 -0.87 -10.07
CA PRO A 116 -1.84 0.59 -10.17
C PRO A 116 -3.24 0.95 -10.68
N GLY A 117 -3.86 1.96 -10.09
CA GLY A 117 -5.25 2.34 -10.39
C GLY A 117 -6.01 2.78 -9.15
N HIS A 118 -7.34 2.66 -9.15
CA HIS A 118 -8.17 3.08 -8.03
C HIS A 118 -7.79 2.33 -6.73
N LEU A 119 -7.63 3.09 -5.65
CA LEU A 119 -7.30 2.56 -4.34
C LEU A 119 -8.03 3.33 -3.24
N TYR A 120 -8.74 2.59 -2.41
CA TYR A 120 -9.25 3.03 -1.14
C TYR A 120 -8.32 2.57 -0.01
N ALA A 121 -7.95 3.50 0.88
CA ALA A 121 -7.05 3.24 1.99
C ALA A 121 -7.56 3.90 3.28
N ILE A 122 -7.63 3.12 4.36
CA ILE A 122 -7.94 3.59 5.72
C ILE A 122 -6.87 3.05 6.66
N GLY A 123 -6.30 3.91 7.51
CA GLY A 123 -5.19 3.57 8.38
C GLY A 123 -4.75 4.75 9.23
N TRP A 124 -3.60 4.62 9.88
CA TRP A 124 -3.01 5.68 10.68
C TRP A 124 -2.30 6.69 9.77
N PHE A 125 -2.85 7.90 9.70
CA PHE A 125 -2.31 8.98 8.88
C PHE A 125 -1.41 9.90 9.70
N GLN A 126 -0.20 10.15 9.19
CA GLN A 126 0.75 11.08 9.79
C GLN A 126 1.32 12.01 8.73
N SER A 127 1.60 13.26 9.13
CA SER A 127 2.31 14.22 8.30
C SER A 127 3.64 14.51 8.95
N VAL A 128 4.73 14.08 8.32
CA VAL A 128 6.08 14.30 8.82
C VAL A 128 6.65 15.55 8.15
N ARG A 129 7.11 16.52 8.94
CA ARG A 129 7.83 17.69 8.43
C ARG A 129 9.31 17.56 8.77
N ASN A 130 10.16 18.00 7.84
CA ASN A 130 11.62 17.99 8.02
C ASN A 130 12.13 18.94 9.12
N ALA A 131 11.24 19.72 9.74
CA ALA A 131 11.57 20.72 10.75
C ALA A 131 11.27 20.29 12.21
N ASP A 132 10.67 19.12 12.47
CA ASP A 132 10.10 18.75 13.78
C ASP A 132 11.13 18.36 14.88
N GLY A 133 12.41 18.78 14.78
CA GLY A 133 13.48 18.51 15.76
C GLY A 133 13.57 19.43 16.99
N ASP A 134 14.58 19.25 17.86
CA ASP A 134 14.87 20.13 19.00
C ASP A 134 15.77 21.32 18.59
N THR A 135 15.25 22.54 18.73
CA THR A 135 15.99 23.79 18.42
C THR A 135 17.28 23.93 19.22
N ARG A 136 17.25 23.51 20.48
CA ARG A 136 18.38 23.70 21.40
C ARG A 136 19.49 22.73 21.07
N ALA A 137 19.14 21.50 20.70
CA ALA A 137 20.09 20.52 20.17
C ALA A 137 20.75 21.02 18.87
N GLU A 138 19.96 21.51 17.90
CA GLU A 138 20.48 22.05 16.63
C GLU A 138 21.40 23.26 16.83
N LEU A 139 21.01 24.22 17.67
CA LEU A 139 21.83 25.38 18.04
C LEU A 139 23.16 24.94 18.68
N SER A 140 23.10 23.97 19.60
CA SER A 140 24.30 23.46 20.26
C SER A 140 25.25 22.76 19.27
N ALA A 141 24.71 22.06 18.28
CA ALA A 141 25.49 21.39 17.24
C ALA A 141 26.17 22.40 16.31
N LEU A 142 25.46 23.47 15.90
CA LEU A 142 26.01 24.55 15.08
C LEU A 142 27.15 25.29 15.79
N LEU A 143 26.94 25.69 17.05
CA LEU A 143 27.98 26.33 17.86
C LEU A 143 29.20 25.43 18.08
N ARG A 144 29.02 24.12 18.21
CA ARG A 144 30.12 23.14 18.28
C ARG A 144 30.86 22.97 16.96
N ALA A 145 30.19 23.12 15.82
CA ALA A 145 30.82 23.08 14.50
C ALA A 145 31.67 24.33 14.28
N TRP A 146 31.15 25.49 14.67
CA TRP A 146 31.86 26.77 14.60
C TRP A 146 33.10 26.80 15.50
N LYS A 147 33.02 26.23 16.71
CA LYS A 147 34.18 26.07 17.60
C LYS A 147 35.25 25.11 17.09
N ARG A 148 34.93 24.22 16.14
CA ARG A 148 35.90 23.31 15.51
C ARG A 148 36.74 23.97 14.42
N ASP A 149 36.30 25.11 13.89
CA ASP A 149 37.03 25.91 12.90
C ASP A 149 37.29 27.34 13.45
N PRO A 150 38.27 27.48 14.36
CA PRO A 150 38.56 28.76 15.02
C PRO A 150 39.05 29.83 14.05
N VAL A 151 39.71 29.45 12.95
CA VAL A 151 40.20 30.41 11.94
C VAL A 151 39.03 31.13 11.28
N ARG A 152 38.00 30.37 10.87
CA ARG A 152 36.81 30.91 10.22
C ARG A 152 35.89 31.63 11.20
N LEU A 153 35.95 31.27 12.48
CA LEU A 153 35.23 31.93 13.55
C LEU A 153 35.78 33.32 13.85
N HIS A 154 37.11 33.44 14.00
CA HIS A 154 37.78 34.73 14.21
C HIS A 154 37.52 35.66 13.02
N GLN A 155 37.70 35.20 11.78
CA GLN A 155 37.41 36.01 10.59
C GLN A 155 35.98 36.58 10.51
N ARG A 156 35.00 35.95 11.17
CA ARG A 156 33.60 36.39 11.17
C ARG A 156 33.23 37.28 12.34
N PHE A 157 33.82 37.06 13.53
CA PHE A 157 33.33 37.65 14.77
C PHE A 157 34.39 38.42 15.59
N ASP A 158 35.69 38.24 15.33
CA ASP A 158 36.78 39.04 15.91
C ASP A 158 36.81 40.40 15.21
N ARG A 159 36.26 41.41 15.88
CA ARG A 159 35.97 42.73 15.32
C ARG A 159 37.02 43.76 15.73
N ASP A 160 37.73 43.54 16.82
CA ASP A 160 38.83 44.38 17.28
C ASP A 160 40.22 43.86 16.84
N GLY A 161 40.29 42.65 16.30
CA GLY A 161 41.48 42.06 15.69
C GLY A 161 42.50 41.56 16.70
N ASP A 162 42.08 41.29 17.93
CA ASP A 162 42.96 40.88 19.03
C ASP A 162 43.30 39.37 19.01
N GLY A 163 42.69 38.60 18.09
CA GLY A 163 42.90 37.18 17.92
C GLY A 163 42.19 36.29 18.94
N GLN A 164 41.32 36.87 19.77
CA GLN A 164 40.42 36.21 20.70
C GLN A 164 38.97 36.58 20.37
N ILE A 165 38.01 35.87 20.97
CA ILE A 165 36.59 36.25 20.88
C ILE A 165 36.13 36.58 22.28
N ASP A 166 35.85 37.86 22.50
CA ASP A 166 35.40 38.34 23.81
C ASP A 166 33.92 37.99 24.07
N ALA A 167 33.43 38.30 25.27
CA ALA A 167 32.06 37.99 25.66
C ALA A 167 30.99 38.65 24.76
N ARG A 168 31.25 39.87 24.25
CA ARG A 168 30.32 40.62 23.39
C ARG A 168 30.32 40.06 21.98
N GLU A 169 31.48 39.68 21.46
CA GLU A 169 31.63 39.03 20.16
C GLU A 169 30.99 37.62 20.17
N TRP A 170 31.07 36.91 21.30
CA TRP A 170 30.35 35.66 21.52
C TRP A 170 28.82 35.83 21.56
N GLU A 171 28.30 36.92 22.11
CA GLU A 171 26.87 37.23 22.07
C GLU A 171 26.39 37.46 20.63
N VAL A 172 27.18 38.18 19.82
CA VAL A 172 26.92 38.38 18.39
C VAL A 172 26.94 37.05 17.64
N ALA A 173 27.96 36.21 17.87
CA ALA A 173 28.05 34.88 17.27
C ALA A 173 26.86 33.99 17.64
N ARG A 174 26.41 34.04 18.89
CA ARG A 174 25.25 33.27 19.34
C ARG A 174 23.95 33.76 18.70
N ALA A 175 23.74 35.08 18.64
CA ALA A 175 22.56 35.66 18.00
C ALA A 175 22.49 35.30 16.51
N GLU A 176 23.64 35.31 15.83
CA GLU A 176 23.73 34.90 14.43
C GLU A 176 23.48 33.40 14.23
N ALA A 177 24.02 32.56 15.11
CA ALA A 177 23.75 31.12 15.12
C ALA A 177 22.25 30.82 15.35
N GLU A 178 21.61 31.53 16.29
CA GLU A 178 20.17 31.42 16.55
C GLU A 178 19.35 31.81 15.31
N ARG A 179 19.70 32.92 14.64
CA ARG A 179 19.06 33.34 13.39
C ARG A 179 19.24 32.30 12.27
N GLU A 180 20.45 31.77 12.08
CA GLU A 180 20.76 30.80 11.03
C GLU A 180 19.98 29.48 11.24
N VAL A 181 19.89 29.01 12.50
CA VAL A 181 19.06 27.84 12.85
C VAL A 181 17.59 28.11 12.57
N LEU A 182 17.07 29.28 12.97
CA LEU A 182 15.68 29.65 12.71
C LEU A 182 15.38 29.75 11.21
N GLU A 183 16.26 30.34 10.41
CA GLU A 183 16.12 30.42 8.95
C GLU A 183 16.21 29.05 8.28
N ALA A 184 17.15 28.20 8.71
CA ALA A 184 17.27 26.83 8.21
C ALA A 184 16.03 25.99 8.55
N ARG A 185 15.43 26.19 9.73
CA ARG A 185 14.18 25.54 10.11
C ARG A 185 12.99 26.12 9.37
N ALA A 186 12.92 27.43 9.15
CA ALA A 186 11.88 28.06 8.35
C ALA A 186 11.91 27.56 6.90
N ARG A 187 13.11 27.41 6.30
CA ARG A 187 13.29 26.78 4.98
C ARG A 187 12.80 25.33 4.97
N ARG A 188 13.22 24.49 5.92
CA ARG A 188 12.75 23.10 6.04
C ARG A 188 11.25 22.98 6.35
N ALA A 189 10.68 23.93 7.09
CA ALA A 189 9.25 23.97 7.41
C ALA A 189 8.40 24.40 6.20
N ALA A 190 8.99 25.18 5.28
CA ALA A 190 8.38 25.55 4.02
C ALA A 190 8.38 24.40 2.99
N GLU A 191 9.19 23.36 3.18
CA GLU A 191 9.08 22.14 2.38
C GLU A 191 7.74 21.44 2.65
N PRO A 192 7.09 20.90 1.61
CA PRO A 192 5.82 20.20 1.78
C PRO A 192 5.99 19.02 2.73
N ALA A 193 5.04 18.84 3.64
CA ALA A 193 5.04 17.70 4.55
C ALA A 193 4.92 16.40 3.75
N THR A 194 5.63 15.37 4.19
CA THR A 194 5.44 14.02 3.64
C THR A 194 4.29 13.36 4.39
N HIS A 195 3.23 13.00 3.67
CA HIS A 195 2.08 12.31 4.24
C HIS A 195 2.31 10.79 4.19
N LEU A 196 2.19 10.12 5.32
CA LEU A 196 2.37 8.68 5.49
C LEU A 196 1.05 8.06 5.97
N LEU A 197 0.72 6.89 5.43
CA LEU A 197 -0.37 6.04 5.89
C LEU A 197 0.18 4.65 6.19
N GLY A 198 -0.05 4.15 7.40
CA GLY A 198 0.41 2.82 7.80
C GLY A 198 -0.41 2.21 8.93
N CYS A 199 0.13 1.15 9.51
CA CYS A 199 -0.50 0.44 10.61
C CYS A 199 -0.55 1.31 11.89
N PRO A 200 -1.70 1.38 12.58
CA PRO A 200 -1.81 2.09 13.86
C PRO A 200 -0.96 1.44 14.97
N PRO A 201 -0.25 2.23 15.80
CA PRO A 201 0.60 1.69 16.87
C PRO A 201 -0.19 0.92 17.94
N ASP A 202 -1.44 1.31 18.18
CA ASP A 202 -2.31 0.70 19.20
C ASP A 202 -3.13 -0.51 18.68
N GLY A 203 -3.06 -0.82 17.38
CA GLY A 203 -3.78 -1.95 16.75
C GLY A 203 -5.32 -1.92 16.82
N ARG A 204 -5.92 -0.88 17.41
CA ARG A 204 -7.37 -0.77 17.64
C ARG A 204 -8.16 -0.30 16.43
N GLN A 205 -7.52 0.41 15.51
CA GLN A 205 -8.15 0.92 14.30
C GLN A 205 -7.87 -0.04 13.15
N PRO A 206 -8.83 -0.30 12.26
CA PRO A 206 -8.60 -1.14 11.10
C PRO A 206 -7.61 -0.46 10.15
N PHE A 207 -6.67 -1.25 9.61
CA PHE A 207 -5.80 -0.84 8.53
C PHE A 207 -6.17 -1.64 7.28
N ILE A 208 -6.85 -1.00 6.32
CA ILE A 208 -7.43 -1.67 5.14
C ILE A 208 -7.00 -0.95 3.87
N LEU A 209 -6.58 -1.73 2.88
CA LEU A 209 -6.31 -1.30 1.51
C LEU A 209 -7.23 -2.06 0.56
N SER A 210 -7.98 -1.37 -0.30
CA SER A 210 -8.94 -1.99 -1.21
C SER A 210 -8.86 -1.37 -2.59
N ALA A 211 -8.58 -2.19 -3.60
CA ALA A 211 -8.61 -1.77 -5.01
C ALA A 211 -10.01 -1.87 -5.64
N THR A 212 -11.04 -2.19 -4.84
CA THR A 212 -12.43 -2.19 -5.33
C THR A 212 -13.05 -0.80 -5.15
N PRO A 213 -13.50 -0.13 -6.22
CA PRO A 213 -14.36 1.04 -6.10
C PRO A 213 -15.67 0.63 -5.44
N GLN A 214 -16.14 1.39 -4.46
CA GLN A 214 -17.42 1.15 -3.78
C GLN A 214 -18.61 1.08 -4.78
N GLU A 215 -18.44 1.60 -6.00
CA GLU A 215 -19.47 1.74 -7.02
C GLU A 215 -19.67 0.50 -7.92
N ASP A 216 -18.72 -0.44 -7.97
CA ASP A 216 -18.71 -1.47 -9.01
C ASP A 216 -19.49 -2.76 -8.68
N LEU A 217 -19.91 -2.89 -7.42
CA LEU A 217 -20.89 -3.91 -7.02
C LEU A 217 -22.27 -3.64 -7.65
N SER A 218 -22.60 -2.40 -8.03
CA SER A 218 -23.93 -2.05 -8.52
C SER A 218 -24.28 -2.68 -9.89
N SER A 219 -23.32 -2.88 -10.79
CA SER A 219 -23.61 -3.30 -12.17
C SER A 219 -24.05 -4.77 -12.28
N ARG A 220 -23.41 -5.67 -11.53
CA ARG A 220 -23.73 -7.11 -11.52
C ARG A 220 -25.02 -7.41 -10.76
N TYR A 221 -25.26 -6.73 -9.64
CA TYR A 221 -26.52 -6.86 -8.91
C TYR A 221 -27.70 -6.22 -9.65
N ARG A 222 -27.51 -5.10 -10.36
CA ARG A 222 -28.57 -4.50 -11.22
C ARG A 222 -28.98 -5.45 -12.35
N ARG A 223 -28.05 -6.12 -13.03
CA ARG A 223 -28.40 -7.11 -14.08
C ARG A 223 -29.17 -8.30 -13.50
N ARG A 224 -28.76 -8.83 -12.35
CA ARG A 224 -29.49 -9.90 -11.66
C ARG A 224 -30.88 -9.46 -11.19
N ALA A 225 -31.00 -8.24 -10.67
CA ALA A 225 -32.28 -7.66 -10.27
C ALA A 225 -33.21 -7.45 -11.47
N LEU A 226 -32.70 -6.93 -12.59
CA LEU A 226 -33.47 -6.77 -13.83
C LEU A 226 -33.92 -8.11 -14.42
N LEU A 227 -33.07 -9.13 -14.42
CA LEU A 227 -33.44 -10.48 -14.86
C LEU A 227 -34.52 -11.09 -13.96
N ALA A 228 -34.38 -10.96 -12.64
CA ALA A 228 -35.38 -11.43 -11.69
C ALA A 228 -36.73 -10.71 -11.86
N LEU A 229 -36.69 -9.39 -12.07
CA LEU A 229 -37.89 -8.58 -12.28
C LEU A 229 -38.58 -8.91 -13.61
N GLY A 230 -37.81 -9.13 -14.68
CA GLY A 230 -38.33 -9.63 -15.95
C GLY A 230 -38.97 -11.02 -15.83
N GLY A 231 -38.34 -11.94 -15.08
CA GLY A 231 -38.90 -13.27 -14.80
C GLY A 231 -40.21 -13.22 -14.02
N MET A 232 -40.32 -12.33 -13.04
CA MET A 232 -41.55 -12.13 -12.25
C MET A 232 -42.70 -11.58 -13.11
N ILE A 233 -42.43 -10.62 -13.99
CA ILE A 233 -43.43 -10.08 -14.92
C ILE A 233 -43.94 -11.17 -15.86
N LEU A 234 -43.05 -12.01 -16.41
CA LEU A 234 -43.43 -13.13 -17.26
C LEU A 234 -44.30 -14.15 -16.50
N ALA A 235 -43.92 -14.52 -15.28
CA ALA A 235 -44.70 -15.42 -14.44
C ALA A 235 -46.11 -14.87 -14.14
N LEU A 236 -46.22 -13.59 -13.80
CA LEU A 236 -47.50 -12.92 -13.56
C LEU A 236 -48.36 -12.86 -14.83
N SER A 237 -47.76 -12.56 -15.98
CA SER A 237 -48.48 -12.54 -17.27
C SER A 237 -48.99 -13.93 -17.68
N ALA A 238 -48.20 -14.99 -17.43
CA ALA A 238 -48.62 -16.36 -17.66
C ALA A 238 -49.75 -16.79 -16.72
N LEU A 239 -49.70 -16.38 -15.45
CA LEU A 239 -50.77 -16.62 -14.48
C LEU A 239 -52.06 -15.91 -14.90
N PHE A 240 -51.98 -14.63 -15.28
CA PHE A 240 -53.13 -13.85 -15.75
C PHE A 240 -53.74 -14.45 -17.03
N GLY A 241 -52.89 -14.86 -17.99
CA GLY A 241 -53.34 -15.55 -19.19
C GLY A 241 -54.03 -16.90 -18.88
N SER A 242 -53.50 -17.67 -17.93
CA SER A 242 -54.09 -18.95 -17.52
C SER A 242 -55.43 -18.81 -16.79
N LEU A 243 -55.65 -17.68 -16.10
CA LEU A 243 -56.91 -17.34 -15.45
C LEU A 243 -57.93 -16.82 -16.48
N ALA A 244 -57.50 -16.04 -17.47
CA ALA A 244 -58.36 -15.52 -18.53
C ALA A 244 -58.85 -16.61 -19.51
N VAL A 245 -58.04 -17.64 -19.78
CA VAL A 245 -58.45 -18.80 -20.60
C VAL A 245 -59.45 -19.71 -19.85
N ARG A 246 -59.61 -19.53 -18.53
CA ARG A 246 -60.49 -20.35 -17.66
C ARG A 246 -61.86 -19.73 -17.35
N GLY A 247 -62.31 -18.69 -18.04
CA GLY A 247 -63.71 -18.25 -17.94
C GLY A 247 -64.22 -17.48 -19.16
N PRO A 248 -65.53 -17.50 -19.49
CA PRO A 248 -66.66 -18.16 -18.79
C PRO A 248 -67.25 -19.37 -19.56
N PHE A 249 -67.92 -20.25 -18.83
CA PHE A 249 -69.04 -21.06 -19.35
C PHE A 249 -70.32 -20.20 -19.36
#